data_AF-A0A0V0HJN2-F1
#
_entry.id   AF-A0A0V0HJN2-F1
#
_cell.length_a   1.000
_cell.length_b   1.000
_cell.length_c   1.000
_cell.angle_alpha   90.00
_cell.angle_beta   90.00
_cell.angle_gamma   90.00
#
_symmetry.space_group_name_H-M   'P 1'
#
loop_
_entity.id
_entity.type
_entity.pdbx_description
1 polymer ?
#
loop_
_entity_poly.entity_id
_entity_poly.type
_entity_poly.pdbx_seq_one_letter_code
_entity_poly.pdbx_strand_id
1 'polypeptide(L)'
;MDRVNETSQEVRFVASGAYVEKWAFEGMGKERAEKASVRFNVRMVARVSFKAGAWRARRRYLRVYCGDLSVGVALNKSSGNLLGGQRQCRVGL
;
A
#
# COMPACT_ATOMS: atom_id res chain seq x y z
N MET A 1 -28.37 0.71 3.93
CA MET A 1 -27.40 0.64 2.81
C MET A 1 -26.71 1.98 2.72
N ASP A 2 -25.57 2.13 3.39
CA ASP A 2 -24.83 3.38 3.42
C ASP A 2 -24.20 3.65 2.05
N ARG A 3 -24.46 4.83 1.49
CA ARG A 3 -23.81 5.31 0.27
C ARG A 3 -22.35 5.57 0.61
N VAL A 4 -21.49 4.59 0.32
CA VAL A 4 -20.04 4.77 0.38
C VAL A 4 -19.65 5.76 -0.72
N ASN A 5 -19.45 7.02 -0.32
CA ASN A 5 -18.96 8.09 -1.19
C ASN A 5 -17.43 8.00 -1.29
N GLU A 6 -16.92 6.79 -1.57
CA GLU A 6 -15.50 6.47 -1.68
C GLU A 6 -15.23 5.99 -3.10
N THR A 7 -14.16 6.52 -3.71
CA THR A 7 -13.70 6.07 -5.02
C THR A 7 -12.55 5.10 -4.81
N SER A 8 -12.77 3.82 -5.12
CA SER A 8 -11.72 2.82 -5.11
C SER A 8 -10.77 3.05 -6.30
N GLN A 9 -9.47 3.11 -6.00
CA GLN A 9 -8.41 3.19 -7.00
C GLN A 9 -7.47 1.99 -6.81
N GLU A 10 -7.19 1.25 -7.88
CA GLU A 10 -6.19 0.18 -7.83
C GLU A 10 -4.81 0.81 -7.85
N VAL A 11 -4.00 0.50 -6.83
CA VAL A 11 -2.60 0.93 -6.75
C VAL A 11 -1.72 -0.29 -6.69
N ARG A 12 -0.71 -0.34 -7.56
CA ARG A 12 0.30 -1.41 -7.59
C ARG A 12 1.61 -0.88 -7.02
N PHE A 13 2.15 -1.60 -6.05
CA PHE A 13 3.46 -1.32 -5.48
C PHE A 13 4.47 -2.30 -6.04
N VAL A 14 5.66 -1.79 -6.40
CA VAL A 14 6.77 -2.60 -6.89
C VAL A 14 7.97 -2.36 -5.97
N ALA A 15 8.52 -3.44 -5.42
CA ALA A 15 9.81 -3.42 -4.76
C ALA A 15 10.88 -3.81 -5.78
N SER A 16 11.88 -2.95 -5.98
CA SER A 16 13.03 -3.23 -6.83
C SER A 16 14.24 -3.57 -5.97
N GLY A 17 14.97 -4.62 -6.35
CA GLY A 17 16.21 -5.01 -5.67
C GLY A 17 17.28 -3.92 -5.63
N ALA A 18 17.18 -2.91 -6.51
CA ALA A 18 18.06 -1.74 -6.48
C ALA A 18 17.88 -0.87 -5.22
N TYR A 19 16.71 -0.95 -4.57
CA TYR A 19 16.35 -0.15 -3.40
C TYR A 19 16.08 -1.00 -2.15
N VAL A 20 16.28 -2.33 -2.24
CA VAL A 20 16.08 -3.26 -1.14
C VAL A 20 17.44 -3.80 -0.73
N GLU A 21 17.83 -3.54 0.51
CA GLU A 21 19.07 -4.06 1.07
C GLU A 21 19.03 -5.59 1.18
N LYS A 22 20.20 -6.22 1.05
CA LYS A 22 20.34 -7.68 1.01
C LYS A 22 19.69 -8.38 2.20
N TRP A 23 19.87 -7.87 3.41
CA TRP A 23 19.29 -8.45 4.62
C TRP A 23 17.75 -8.41 4.61
N ALA A 24 17.15 -7.35 4.07
CA ALA A 24 15.71 -7.22 3.95
C ALA A 24 15.17 -8.19 2.90
N PHE A 25 15.88 -8.33 1.77
CA PHE A 25 15.54 -9.31 0.74
C PHE A 25 15.57 -10.76 1.26
N GLU A 26 16.63 -11.14 1.96
CA GLU A 26 16.77 -12.47 2.58
C GLU A 26 15.71 -12.70 3.66
N GLY A 27 15.42 -11.67 4.49
CA GLY A 27 14.37 -11.71 5.49
C GLY A 27 12.98 -11.96 4.89
N MET A 28 12.63 -11.24 3.82
CA MET A 28 11.38 -11.48 3.07
C MET A 28 11.35 -12.88 2.45
N GLY A 29 12.48 -13.36 1.93
CA GLY A 29 12.60 -14.72 1.38
C GLY A 29 12.33 -15.79 2.43
N LYS A 30 12.89 -15.64 3.63
CA LYS A 30 12.67 -16.55 4.76
C LYS A 30 11.22 -16.51 5.25
N GLU A 31 10.66 -15.32 5.47
CA GLU A 31 9.27 -15.16 5.92
C GLU A 31 8.31 -15.80 4.91
N ARG A 32 8.56 -15.58 3.62
CA ARG A 32 7.79 -16.20 2.54
C ARG A 32 7.91 -17.72 2.52
N ALA A 33 9.10 -18.28 2.75
CA ALA A 33 9.30 -19.73 2.77
C ALA A 33 8.56 -20.40 3.95
N GLU A 34 8.53 -19.74 5.10
CA GLU A 34 7.90 -20.27 6.32
C GLU A 34 6.37 -20.07 6.35
N LYS A 35 5.87 -18.93 5.85
CA LYS A 35 4.47 -18.49 6.05
C LYS A 35 3.69 -18.26 4.77
N ALA A 36 4.29 -18.50 3.60
CA ALA A 36 3.75 -18.19 2.27
C ALA A 36 3.29 -16.71 2.12
N SER A 37 3.75 -15.83 3.00
CA SER A 37 3.34 -14.44 3.09
C SER A 37 4.48 -13.57 3.61
N VAL A 38 4.44 -12.29 3.28
CA VAL A 38 5.41 -11.29 3.71
C VAL A 38 4.68 -10.10 4.28
N ARG A 39 5.16 -9.57 5.41
CA ARG A 39 4.54 -8.41 6.05
C ARG A 39 5.18 -7.11 5.59
N PHE A 40 4.33 -6.15 5.23
CA PHE A 40 4.74 -4.82 4.77
C PHE A 40 4.08 -3.72 5.59
N ASN A 41 4.84 -2.65 5.82
CA ASN A 41 4.31 -1.36 6.25
C ASN A 41 4.34 -0.43 5.05
N VAL A 42 3.18 0.05 4.62
CA VAL A 42 3.05 0.90 3.43
C VAL A 42 2.78 2.32 3.86
N ARG A 43 3.59 3.25 3.36
CA ARG A 43 3.39 4.70 3.53
C ARG A 43 3.19 5.33 2.15
N MET A 44 2.12 6.10 2.00
CA MET A 44 1.81 6.82 0.77
C MET A 44 1.61 8.31 1.08
N VAL A 45 2.02 9.17 0.16
CA VAL A 45 1.70 10.60 0.19
C VAL A 45 0.83 10.91 -1.01
N ALA A 46 -0.42 11.28 -0.79
CA ALA A 46 -1.36 11.65 -1.82
C ALA A 46 -1.45 13.18 -1.91
N ARG A 47 -1.16 13.74 -3.09
CA ARG A 47 -1.42 15.15 -3.37
C ARG A 47 -2.84 15.28 -3.86
N VAL A 48 -3.71 15.89 -3.06
CA VAL A 48 -5.13 16.05 -3.39
C VAL A 48 -5.48 17.51 -3.63
N SER A 49 -6.39 17.74 -4.57
CA SER A 49 -7.01 19.04 -4.80
C SER A 49 -8.50 18.84 -4.99
N PHE A 50 -9.30 19.67 -4.31
CA PHE A 50 -10.73 19.70 -4.57
C PHE A 50 -10.99 20.30 -5.95
N LYS A 51 -11.97 19.77 -6.67
CA LYS A 51 -12.44 20.41 -7.91
C LYS A 51 -13.16 21.70 -7.50
N ALA A 52 -12.53 22.85 -7.76
CA ALA A 52 -13.15 24.16 -7.63
C ALA A 52 -13.24 24.75 -9.02
N GLY A 53 -14.43 25.23 -9.42
CA GLY A 53 -14.72 25.69 -10.79
C GLY A 53 -13.85 26.89 -11.20
N ALA A 54 -14.34 28.11 -10.93
CA ALA A 54 -13.61 29.34 -11.26
C ALA A 54 -12.53 29.72 -10.21
N TRP A 55 -12.43 28.99 -9.09
CA TRP A 55 -11.47 29.28 -8.02
C TRP A 55 -10.31 28.29 -7.96
N ARG A 56 -9.13 28.79 -7.60
CA ARG A 56 -7.95 27.97 -7.38
C ARG A 56 -8.13 27.17 -6.08
N ALA A 57 -8.33 25.85 -6.18
CA ALA A 57 -8.45 25.01 -4.99
C ALA A 57 -7.13 24.87 -4.23
N ARG A 58 -7.19 24.91 -2.89
CA ARG A 58 -6.02 24.65 -2.04
C ARG A 58 -5.58 23.19 -2.21
N ARG A 59 -4.34 23.00 -2.64
CA ARG A 59 -3.71 21.67 -2.69
C ARG A 59 -3.39 21.23 -1.26
N ARG A 60 -3.72 20.00 -0.91
CA ARG A 60 -3.36 19.37 0.37
C ARG A 60 -2.54 18.12 0.09
N TYR A 61 -1.64 17.80 1.02
CA TYR A 61 -0.95 16.52 1.02
C TYR A 61 -1.59 15.68 2.11
N LEU A 62 -1.98 14.46 1.79
CA LEU A 62 -2.45 13.47 2.74
C LEU A 62 -1.35 12.43 2.91
N ARG A 63 -1.02 12.11 4.16
CA ARG A 63 -0.09 11.04 4.51
C ARG A 63 -0.91 9.84 4.94
N VAL A 64 -0.81 8.76 4.17
CA VAL A 64 -1.49 7.50 4.45
C VAL A 64 -0.47 6.50 4.98
N TYR A 65 -0.84 5.80 6.06
CA TYR A 65 -0.04 4.75 6.65
C TYR A 65 -0.88 3.49 6.89
N CYS A 66 -0.44 2.39 6.28
CA CYS A 66 -1.00 1.06 6.45
C CYS A 66 0.06 0.17 7.10
N GLY A 67 -0.11 -0.17 8.38
CA GLY A 67 0.81 -1.06 9.09
C GLY A 67 0.37 -2.52 9.01
N ASP A 68 1.35 -3.42 9.10
CA ASP A 68 1.15 -4.87 9.24
C ASP A 68 0.23 -5.47 8.15
N LEU A 69 0.51 -5.12 6.90
CA LEU A 69 -0.17 -5.68 5.74
C LEU A 69 0.50 -6.99 5.35
N SER A 70 -0.22 -8.11 5.47
CA SER A 70 0.28 -9.42 5.06
C SER A 70 -0.04 -9.66 3.59
N VAL A 71 0.99 -9.82 2.76
CA VAL A 71 0.84 -10.09 1.33
C VAL A 71 1.22 -11.54 1.07
N GLY A 72 0.28 -12.32 0.53
CA GLY A 72 0.52 -13.70 0.14
C GLY A 72 1.28 -13.75 -1.17
N VAL A 73 2.48 -14.32 -1.16
CA VAL A 73 3.35 -14.42 -2.35
C VAL A 73 3.69 -15.88 -2.60
N ALA A 74 3.00 -16.49 -3.56
CA ALA A 74 3.25 -17.89 -3.95
C ALA A 74 4.71 -18.08 -4.38
N LEU A 75 5.40 -19.14 -3.93
CA LEU A 75 6.86 -19.37 -4.05
C LEU A 75 7.50 -19.09 -5.43
N ASN A 76 6.76 -19.25 -6.53
CA ASN A 76 7.27 -19.05 -7.90
C ASN A 76 6.78 -17.73 -8.55
N LYS A 77 6.10 -16.86 -7.82
CA LYS A 77 5.58 -15.58 -8.34
C LYS A 77 6.30 -14.38 -7.72
N SER A 78 6.47 -13.31 -8.48
CA SER A 78 6.97 -12.03 -7.97
C SER A 78 5.85 -11.10 -7.47
N SER A 79 4.59 -11.47 -7.71
CA SER A 79 3.41 -10.73 -7.30
C SER A 79 2.60 -11.51 -6.26
N GLY A 80 1.86 -10.77 -5.43
CA GLY A 80 1.02 -11.31 -4.38
C GLY A 80 -0.24 -10.50 -4.14
N ASN A 81 -1.17 -11.07 -3.40
CA ASN A 81 -2.42 -10.42 -3.02
C ASN A 81 -2.42 -10.12 -1.52
N LEU A 82 -3.12 -9.04 -1.14
CA LEU A 82 -3.31 -8.70 0.26
C LEU A 82 -4.17 -9.77 0.93
N LEU A 83 -3.67 -10.36 2.01
CA LEU A 83 -4.39 -11.30 2.84
C LEU A 83 -5.28 -10.55 3.82
N GLY A 84 -6.49 -11.06 4.06
CA GLY A 84 -7.47 -10.44 4.97
C GLY A 84 -8.36 -9.37 4.33
N GLY A 85 -8.25 -9.12 3.02
CA GLY A 85 -9.12 -8.21 2.29
C GLY A 85 -8.79 -6.73 2.46
N GLN A 86 -9.73 -5.85 2.13
CA GLN A 86 -9.55 -4.39 2.23
C GLN A 86 -9.43 -3.96 3.69
N ARG A 87 -8.49 -3.06 3.97
CA ARG A 87 -8.23 -2.54 5.32
C ARG A 87 -8.19 -1.03 5.32
N GLN A 88 -8.86 -0.42 6.29
CA GLN A 88 -8.82 1.02 6.47
C GLN A 88 -7.47 1.43 7.08
N CYS A 89 -6.77 2.33 6.41
CA CYS A 89 -5.46 2.83 6.83
C CYS A 89 -5.56 4.15 7.58
N ARG A 90 -4.50 4.50 8.32
CA ARG A 90 -4.44 5.79 9.03
C ARG A 90 -4.13 6.90 8.03
N VAL A 91 -4.94 7.96 8.02
CA VAL A 91 -4.75 9.11 7.15
C VAL A 91 -4.53 10.36 8.01
N GLY A 92 -3.43 11.06 7.76
CA GLY A 92 -3.11 12.35 8.36
C GLY A 92 -2.99 13.45 7.30
N LEU A 93 -3.20 14.70 7.73
CA LEU A 93 -2.93 15.91 6.95
C LEU A 93 -1.47 16.38 7.12
#